data_AF-A0A4Q5ADZ2-F1
#
_entry.id   AF-A0A4Q5ADZ2-F1
#
_cell.length_a   1.000
_cell.length_b   1.000
_cell.length_c   1.000
_cell.angle_alpha   90.00
_cell.angle_beta   90.00
_cell.angle_gamma   90.00
#
_symmetry.space_group_name_H-M   'P 1'
#
loop_
_entity.id
_entity.type
_entity.pdbx_description
1 polymer ?
#
loop_
_entity_poly.entity_id
_entity_poly.type
_entity_poly.pdbx_seq_one_letter_code
_entity_poly.pdbx_strand_id
1 'polypeptide(L)'
;MSRARIHIDFDEGFFDEVLNSPNVRAQVDLAANRMLAEARATAPVDSGRYRDSLHIEHVMHEHRQTALVVADSDNAMLVESQTGNLARARRKAKA
;
A
#
# COMPACT_ATOMS: atom_id res chain seq x y z
N MET A 1 -38.16 21.47 21.06
CA MET A 1 -38.30 20.08 20.56
C MET A 1 -36.96 19.38 20.73
N SER A 2 -36.90 18.27 21.46
CA SER A 2 -35.66 17.47 21.53
C SER A 2 -35.42 16.81 20.17
N ARG A 3 -34.19 16.88 19.65
CA ARG A 3 -33.82 16.14 18.44
C ARG A 3 -33.93 14.64 18.73
N ALA A 4 -34.66 13.91 17.90
CA ALA A 4 -34.68 12.45 17.96
C ALA A 4 -33.25 11.92 17.80
N ARG A 5 -32.82 11.06 18.74
CA ARG A 5 -31.50 10.45 18.71
C ARG A 5 -31.63 9.17 17.87
N ILE A 6 -31.10 9.20 16.65
CA ILE A 6 -31.07 8.05 15.75
C ILE A 6 -29.85 7.21 16.11
N HIS A 7 -30.05 5.90 16.31
CA HIS A 7 -28.98 4.91 16.47
C HIS A 7 -28.94 4.03 15.21
N ILE A 8 -27.74 3.74 14.73
CA ILE A 8 -27.49 2.89 13.56
C ILE A 8 -26.49 1.84 14.00
N ASP A 9 -26.89 0.57 13.87
CA ASP A 9 -26.01 -0.58 14.05
C ASP A 9 -25.53 -1.06 12.68
N PHE A 10 -24.22 -1.23 12.54
CA PHE A 10 -23.62 -1.74 11.31
C PHE A 10 -23.38 -3.25 11.43
N ASP A 11 -23.57 -3.96 10.32
CA ASP A 11 -23.14 -5.34 10.18
C ASP A 11 -21.64 -5.37 9.87
N GLU A 12 -20.82 -5.51 10.90
CA GLU A 12 -19.35 -5.56 10.76
C GLU A 12 -18.90 -6.75 9.90
N GLY A 13 -19.60 -7.89 9.98
CA GLY A 13 -19.27 -9.09 9.22
C GLY A 13 -19.42 -8.90 7.71
N PHE A 14 -20.44 -8.14 7.29
CA PHE A 14 -20.58 -7.74 5.89
C PHE A 14 -19.37 -6.92 5.40
N PHE A 15 -18.85 -5.99 6.21
CA PHE A 15 -17.67 -5.22 5.83
C PHE A 15 -16.42 -6.08 5.75
N ASP A 16 -16.22 -7.00 6.68
CA ASP A 16 -15.10 -7.94 6.66
C ASP A 16 -15.12 -8.80 5.39
N GLU A 17 -16.28 -9.30 4.98
CA GLU A 17 -16.44 -10.06 3.75
C GLU A 17 -16.06 -9.22 2.52
N VAL A 18 -16.62 -8.01 2.41
CA VAL A 18 -16.35 -7.12 1.27
C VAL A 18 -14.87 -6.73 1.21
N LEU A 19 -14.27 -6.33 2.33
CA LEU A 19 -12.87 -5.91 2.42
C LEU A 19 -11.89 -7.06 2.12
N ASN A 20 -12.31 -8.31 2.30
CA ASN A 20 -11.52 -9.49 1.99
C ASN A 20 -11.92 -10.18 0.68
N SER A 21 -12.90 -9.62 -0.04
CA SER A 21 -13.37 -10.21 -1.29
C SER A 21 -12.24 -10.31 -2.32
N PRO A 22 -12.24 -11.34 -3.19
CA PRO A 22 -11.19 -11.52 -4.20
C PRO A 22 -11.03 -10.31 -5.11
N ASN A 23 -12.14 -9.66 -5.47
CA ASN A 23 -12.12 -8.47 -6.32
C ASN A 23 -11.45 -7.27 -5.63
N VAL A 24 -11.73 -7.03 -4.35
CA VAL A 24 -11.07 -5.96 -3.59
C VAL A 24 -9.59 -6.25 -3.43
N ARG A 25 -9.20 -7.49 -3.13
CA ARG A 25 -7.78 -7.89 -3.05
C ARG A 25 -7.05 -7.67 -4.37
N ALA A 26 -7.66 -8.07 -5.49
CA ALA A 26 -7.09 -7.85 -6.82
C ALA A 26 -6.88 -6.35 -7.13
N GLN A 27 -7.78 -5.46 -6.68
CA GLN A 27 -7.60 -4.02 -6.84
C GLN A 27 -6.44 -3.47 -5.98
N VAL A 28 -6.30 -3.95 -4.75
CA VAL A 28 -5.17 -3.60 -3.87
C VAL A 28 -3.85 -4.05 -4.49
N ASP A 29 -3.80 -5.28 -5.00
CA ASP A 29 -2.61 -5.84 -5.65
C ASP A 29 -2.25 -5.09 -6.93
N LEU A 30 -3.25 -4.72 -7.74
CA LEU A 30 -3.02 -3.91 -8.94
C LEU A 30 -2.41 -2.55 -8.59
N ALA A 31 -2.90 -1.89 -7.55
CA ALA A 31 -2.35 -0.62 -7.09
C ALA A 31 -0.91 -0.76 -6.58
N ALA A 32 -0.62 -1.81 -5.79
CA ALA A 32 0.72 -2.09 -5.30
C ALA A 32 1.69 -2.41 -6.43
N ASN A 33 1.28 -3.22 -7.42
CA ASN A 33 2.10 -3.54 -8.59
C ASN A 33 2.43 -2.30 -9.43
N ARG A 34 1.47 -1.39 -9.64
CA ARG A 34 1.72 -0.11 -10.33
C ARG A 34 2.74 0.75 -9.58
N MET A 35 2.60 0.84 -8.26
CA MET A 35 3.54 1.55 -7.42
C MET A 35 4.94 0.90 -7.45
N LEU A 36 5.03 -0.42 -7.37
CA LEU A 36 6.30 -1.15 -7.41
C LEU A 36 7.01 -0.94 -8.76
N ALA A 37 6.27 -1.04 -9.87
CA ALA A 37 6.81 -0.80 -11.21
C ALA A 37 7.40 0.61 -11.33
N GLU A 38 6.67 1.63 -10.86
CA GLU A 38 7.18 3.00 -10.84
C GLU A 38 8.40 3.14 -9.92
N ALA A 39 8.35 2.60 -8.70
CA ALA A 39 9.45 2.68 -7.74
C ALA A 39 10.74 2.05 -8.29
N ARG A 40 10.64 0.93 -9.02
CA ARG A 40 11.78 0.30 -9.68
C ARG A 40 12.29 1.11 -10.87
N ALA A 41 11.40 1.73 -11.65
CA ALA A 41 11.76 2.54 -12.80
C ALA A 41 12.48 3.85 -12.41
N THR A 42 12.12 4.44 -11.26
CA THR A 42 12.70 5.70 -10.77
C THR A 42 13.75 5.52 -9.69
N ALA A 43 14.03 4.27 -9.28
CA ALA A 43 15.02 4.00 -8.25
C ALA A 43 16.40 4.57 -8.64
N PRO A 44 17.08 5.28 -7.73
CA PRO A 44 18.45 5.71 -7.97
C PRO A 44 19.36 4.48 -8.11
N VAL A 45 20.24 4.50 -9.12
CA VAL A 45 21.13 3.38 -9.41
C VAL A 45 22.57 3.81 -9.18
N ASP A 46 23.08 3.41 -8.03
CA ASP A 46 24.53 3.32 -7.78
C ASP A 46 24.97 1.87 -8.01
N SER A 47 24.72 0.97 -7.04
CA SER A 47 24.93 -0.48 -7.17
C SER A 47 23.71 -1.27 -7.66
N GLY A 48 22.53 -0.66 -7.69
CA GLY A 48 21.25 -1.33 -8.00
C GLY A 48 20.61 -2.10 -6.83
N ARG A 49 21.34 -2.35 -5.72
CA ARG A 49 20.83 -3.11 -4.56
C ARG A 49 19.47 -2.64 -4.04
N TYR A 50 19.29 -1.33 -3.86
CA TYR A 50 18.02 -0.76 -3.41
C TYR A 50 16.88 -1.10 -4.38
N ARG A 51 17.07 -0.84 -5.68
CA ARG A 51 16.08 -1.13 -6.73
C ARG A 51 15.70 -2.60 -6.73
N ASP A 52 16.68 -3.48 -6.60
CA ASP A 52 16.50 -4.91 -6.73
C ASP A 52 15.78 -5.50 -5.50
N SER A 53 15.99 -4.90 -4.31
CA SER A 53 15.31 -5.25 -3.06
C SER A 53 13.85 -4.79 -2.95
N LEU A 54 13.37 -3.93 -3.85
CA LEU A 54 12.00 -3.43 -3.82
C LEU A 54 11.01 -4.58 -4.06
N HIS A 55 10.02 -4.78 -3.19
CA HIS A 55 9.03 -5.83 -3.38
C HIS A 55 7.70 -5.49 -2.68
N ILE A 56 6.71 -6.37 -2.83
CA ILE A 56 5.40 -6.24 -2.17
C ILE A 56 5.31 -7.22 -1.01
N GLU A 57 4.88 -6.73 0.15
CA GLU A 57 4.49 -7.54 1.30
C GLU A 57 3.00 -7.40 1.57
N HIS A 58 2.32 -8.51 1.82
CA HIS A 58 0.93 -8.52 2.24
C HIS A 58 0.84 -8.65 3.76
N VAL A 59 0.17 -7.68 4.39
CA VAL A 59 -0.04 -7.67 5.84
C VAL A 59 -1.52 -7.79 6.12
N MET A 60 -1.88 -8.80 6.93
CA MET A 60 -3.22 -8.93 7.50
C MET A 60 -3.39 -8.01 8.70
N HIS A 61 -4.48 -7.24 8.67
CA HIS A 61 -5.01 -6.50 9.80
C HIS A 61 -6.35 -7.13 10.22
N GLU A 62 -6.91 -6.66 11.33
CA GLU A 62 -8.16 -7.15 11.91
C GLU A 62 -9.28 -7.38 10.88
N HIS A 63 -9.51 -6.40 9.99
CA HIS A 63 -10.63 -6.42 9.03
C HIS A 63 -10.23 -6.57 7.56
N ARG A 64 -8.93 -6.47 7.22
CA ARG A 64 -8.49 -6.39 5.82
C ARG A 64 -7.02 -6.73 5.60
N GLN A 65 -6.70 -7.05 4.36
CA GLN A 65 -5.33 -7.08 3.85
C GLN A 65 -4.88 -5.70 3.38
N THR A 66 -3.61 -5.36 3.61
CA THR A 66 -2.91 -4.27 2.91
C THR A 66 -1.72 -4.82 2.14
N ALA A 67 -1.42 -4.23 0.98
CA ALA A 67 -0.16 -4.47 0.26
C ALA A 67 0.80 -3.30 0.51
N LEU A 68 1.97 -3.60 1.04
CA LEU A 68 3.06 -2.67 1.31
C LEU A 68 4.11 -2.81 0.21
N VAL A 69 4.61 -1.70 -0.33
CA VAL A 69 5.80 -1.71 -1.20
C VAL A 69 6.99 -1.28 -0.35
N VAL A 70 7.94 -2.20 -0.17
CA VAL A 70 9.07 -2.07 0.78
C VAL A 70 10.40 -2.34 0.08
N ALA A 71 11.52 -2.08 0.77
CA ALA A 71 12.87 -2.39 0.31
C ALA A 71 13.71 -2.97 1.47
N ASP A 72 14.40 -4.08 1.23
CA ASP A 72 15.22 -4.78 2.23
C ASP A 72 16.68 -4.36 2.28
N SER A 73 17.12 -3.49 1.37
CA SER A 73 18.53 -3.08 1.34
C SER A 73 18.92 -2.31 2.62
N ASP A 74 20.08 -2.62 3.20
CA ASP A 74 20.63 -1.93 4.39
C ASP A 74 20.64 -0.39 4.27
N ASN A 75 20.77 0.12 3.04
CA ASN A 75 20.79 1.55 2.73
C ASN A 75 19.42 2.14 2.33
N ALA A 76 18.32 1.38 2.45
CA ALA A 76 16.98 1.82 2.03
C ALA A 76 16.56 3.12 2.72
N MET A 77 16.73 3.20 4.04
CA MET A 77 16.39 4.40 4.81
C MET A 77 17.16 5.64 4.35
N LEU A 78 18.45 5.48 4.03
CA LEU A 78 19.28 6.57 3.51
C LEU A 78 18.76 7.02 2.13
N VAL A 79 18.54 6.07 1.22
CA VAL A 79 18.03 6.35 -0.14
C VAL A 79 16.67 7.07 -0.07
N GLU A 80 15.75 6.58 0.75
CA GLU A 80 14.43 7.20 0.92
C GLU A 80 14.51 8.58 1.53
N SER A 81 15.39 8.81 2.51
CA SER A 81 15.57 10.13 3.13
C SER A 81 16.05 11.20 2.14
N GLN A 82 16.86 10.80 1.16
CA GLN A 82 17.45 11.71 0.17
C GLN A 82 16.56 11.91 -1.05
N THR A 83 15.85 10.86 -1.48
CA THR A 83 15.14 10.86 -2.76
C THR A 83 13.62 10.87 -2.61
N GLY A 84 13.10 10.27 -1.55
CA GLY A 84 11.68 9.99 -1.36
C GLY A 84 11.09 9.12 -2.48
N ASN A 85 11.85 8.16 -3.00
CA ASN A 85 11.48 7.36 -4.17
C ASN A 85 10.12 6.68 -3.98
N LEU A 86 9.91 5.96 -2.87
CA LEU A 86 8.62 5.29 -2.61
C LEU A 86 7.48 6.29 -2.45
N ALA A 87 7.71 7.41 -1.76
CA ALA A 87 6.69 8.45 -1.57
C ALA A 87 6.24 9.09 -2.90
N ARG A 88 7.19 9.31 -3.82
CA ARG A 88 6.92 9.83 -5.17
C ARG A 88 6.24 8.79 -6.06
N ALA A 89 6.71 7.55 -6.04
CA ALA A 89 6.10 6.43 -6.76
C ALA A 89 4.64 6.24 -6.35
N ARG A 90 4.33 6.26 -5.05
CA ARG A 90 2.95 6.20 -4.52
C ARG A 90 2.08 7.32 -5.07
N ARG A 91 2.61 8.55 -5.12
CA ARG A 91 1.86 9.72 -5.60
C ARG A 91 1.51 9.57 -7.09
N LYS A 92 2.44 9.05 -7.89
CA LYS A 92 2.22 8.85 -9.32
C LYS A 92 1.31 7.66 -9.61
N ALA A 93 1.41 6.57 -8.87
CA ALA A 93 0.54 5.40 -9.01
C ALA A 93 -0.93 5.68 -8.61
N LYS A 94 -1.19 6.74 -7.83
CA LYS A 94 -2.54 7.20 -7.47
C LYS A 94 -3.23 7.99 -8.60
N ALA A 95 -2.45 8.65 -9.46
CA ALA A 95 -2.96 9.51 -10.54
C ALA A 95 -3.38 8.67 -11.76
#